data_AF-A0A353Q458-F1
#
_entry.id   AF-A0A353Q458-F1
#
_cell.length_a   1.000
_cell.length_b   1.000
_cell.length_c   1.000
_cell.angle_alpha   90.00
_cell.angle_beta   90.00
_cell.angle_gamma   90.00
#
_symmetry.space_group_name_H-M   'P 1'
#
loop_
_entity.id
_entity.type
_entity.pdbx_description
1 polymer ?
#
loop_
_entity_poly.entity_id
_entity_poly.type
_entity_poly.pdbx_seq_one_letter_code
_entity_poly.pdbx_strand_id
1 'polypeptide(L)'
;GGGYFPYGSWGESERTVANTISADMFRYYDELHTIILPNSVISIGQSAFEGCTGLTSITLPNSVTTIGYRAFRSCTGLTSISIGSGIKEIGGSAFENCNNIKEIHIRAVTPPYGSGGMPYKSTIKLYIPKGSKEAYEKVWDWEGFYQYIEE
;
A
#
# COMPACT_ATOMS: atom_id res chain seq x y z
N GLY A 1 -17.89 -13.57 -31.55
CA GLY A 1 -16.83 -13.17 -30.60
C GLY A 1 -17.04 -11.71 -30.28
N GLY A 2 -16.95 -11.23 -29.05
CA GLY A 2 -16.66 -11.84 -27.75
C GLY A 2 -17.31 -10.96 -26.69
N GLY A 3 -17.70 -11.57 -25.57
CA GLY A 3 -18.71 -11.06 -24.65
C GLY A 3 -18.31 -9.80 -23.88
N TYR A 4 -19.29 -8.92 -23.74
CA TYR A 4 -19.37 -7.91 -22.69
C TYR A 4 -19.61 -8.65 -21.37
N PHE A 5 -18.60 -8.72 -20.50
CA PHE A 5 -18.80 -9.24 -19.14
C PHE A 5 -19.47 -8.13 -18.32
N PRO A 6 -20.73 -8.27 -17.89
CA PRO A 6 -21.33 -7.29 -17.01
C PRO A 6 -20.59 -7.37 -15.67
N TYR A 7 -20.26 -6.20 -15.13
CA TYR A 7 -19.82 -6.02 -13.76
C TYR A 7 -20.67 -6.91 -12.85
N GLY A 8 -20.00 -7.78 -12.10
CA GLY A 8 -20.65 -8.71 -11.19
C GLY A 8 -21.61 -7.95 -10.28
N SER A 9 -22.86 -8.39 -10.29
CA SER A 9 -23.86 -8.03 -9.29
C SER A 9 -23.31 -8.39 -7.92
N TRP A 10 -22.93 -7.37 -7.15
CA TRP A 10 -22.83 -7.51 -5.70
C TRP A 10 -24.25 -7.63 -5.17
N GLY A 11 -24.59 -8.82 -4.67
CA GLY A 11 -25.77 -8.97 -3.84
C GLY A 11 -25.67 -8.03 -2.64
N GLU A 12 -26.76 -7.34 -2.34
CA GLU A 12 -26.95 -6.61 -1.10
C GLU A 12 -26.90 -7.58 0.10
N SER A 13 -25.72 -7.77 0.66
CA SER A 13 -25.47 -8.19 2.06
C SER A 13 -23.96 -8.16 2.22
N GLU A 14 -23.35 -7.17 2.85
CA GLU A 14 -23.46 -6.86 4.27
C GLU A 14 -23.30 -5.35 4.47
N ARG A 15 -24.09 -4.75 5.38
CA ARG A 15 -23.65 -3.52 6.06
C ARG A 15 -22.50 -3.89 6.99
N THR A 16 -21.33 -4.19 6.44
CA THR A 16 -20.09 -4.05 7.17
C THR A 16 -19.94 -2.56 7.44
N VAL A 17 -19.78 -2.14 8.70
CA VAL A 17 -19.35 -0.77 9.01
C VAL A 17 -18.15 -0.53 8.12
N ALA A 18 -18.24 0.40 7.16
CA ALA A 18 -17.29 0.48 6.05
C ALA A 18 -15.92 0.95 6.56
N ASN A 19 -15.17 0.02 7.13
CA ASN A 19 -13.81 0.15 7.61
C ASN A 19 -12.83 0.07 6.44
N THR A 20 -13.27 0.53 5.28
CA THR A 20 -12.58 0.43 4.00
C THR A 20 -12.55 1.81 3.43
N ILE A 21 -11.37 2.26 3.02
CA ILE A 21 -11.26 3.40 2.11
C ILE A 21 -11.68 2.87 0.76
N SER A 22 -12.84 3.30 0.27
CA SER A 22 -13.43 2.75 -0.94
C SER A 22 -12.52 2.93 -2.16
N ALA A 23 -12.73 2.09 -3.17
CA ALA A 23 -12.03 2.21 -4.43
C ALA A 23 -12.24 3.61 -5.03
N ASP A 24 -11.17 4.15 -5.63
CA ASP A 24 -11.12 5.47 -6.27
C ASP A 24 -11.52 6.68 -5.39
N MET A 25 -11.71 6.49 -4.07
CA MET A 25 -12.32 7.50 -3.18
C MET A 25 -11.62 8.87 -3.19
N PHE A 26 -10.30 8.89 -3.30
CA PHE A 26 -9.46 10.10 -3.38
C PHE A 26 -8.61 10.13 -4.66
N ARG A 27 -9.02 9.42 -5.71
CA ARG A 27 -8.25 9.34 -6.95
C ARG A 27 -8.09 10.72 -7.60
N TYR A 28 -6.85 11.05 -7.99
CA TYR A 28 -6.42 12.33 -8.54
C TYR A 28 -6.77 13.54 -7.66
N TYR A 29 -6.82 13.35 -6.35
CA TYR A 29 -7.08 14.43 -5.40
C TYR A 29 -5.78 15.13 -5.00
N ASP A 30 -5.28 16.00 -5.89
CA ASP A 30 -3.95 16.63 -5.78
C ASP A 30 -3.78 17.55 -4.56
N GLU A 31 -4.88 18.08 -4.02
CA GLU A 31 -4.90 18.91 -2.80
C GLU A 31 -4.72 18.07 -1.51
N LEU A 32 -4.67 16.74 -1.60
CA LEU A 32 -4.47 15.87 -0.44
C LEU A 32 -3.00 15.85 -0.01
N HIS A 33 -2.65 16.70 0.93
CA HIS A 33 -1.26 16.79 1.44
C HIS A 33 -0.96 15.81 2.57
N THR A 34 -1.96 15.47 3.37
CA THR A 34 -1.84 14.62 4.56
C THR A 34 -3.14 13.86 4.76
N ILE A 35 -3.01 12.63 5.25
CA ILE A 35 -4.14 11.82 5.67
C ILE A 35 -3.83 11.14 7.00
N ILE A 36 -4.78 11.18 7.92
CA ILE A 36 -4.74 10.44 9.19
C ILE A 36 -5.79 9.34 9.09
N LEU A 37 -5.35 8.08 9.05
CA LEU A 37 -6.25 6.95 9.00
C LEU A 37 -6.64 6.53 10.42
N PRO A 38 -7.95 6.42 10.74
CA PRO A 38 -8.35 5.92 12.04
C PRO A 38 -8.00 4.43 12.16
N ASN A 39 -7.74 3.98 13.39
CA ASN A 39 -7.46 2.57 13.72
C ASN A 39 -8.64 1.62 13.41
N SER A 40 -9.78 2.14 12.95
CA SER A 40 -10.88 1.33 12.44
C SER A 40 -10.67 0.91 10.99
N VAL A 41 -9.80 1.57 10.20
CA VAL A 41 -9.57 1.20 8.81
C VAL A 41 -8.86 -0.16 8.73
N ILE A 42 -9.46 -1.09 8.01
CA ILE A 42 -8.98 -2.44 7.76
C ILE A 42 -8.40 -2.58 6.36
N SER A 43 -8.96 -1.92 5.35
CA SER A 43 -8.51 -2.08 3.97
C SER A 43 -8.54 -0.77 3.17
N ILE A 44 -7.67 -0.73 2.17
CA ILE A 44 -7.59 0.36 1.19
C ILE A 44 -7.95 -0.20 -0.17
N GLY A 45 -8.99 0.36 -0.78
CA GLY A 45 -9.53 -0.10 -2.05
C GLY A 45 -8.60 0.15 -3.24
N GLN A 46 -8.98 -0.44 -4.37
CA GLN A 46 -8.31 -0.24 -5.65
C GLN A 46 -8.24 1.25 -6.00
N SER A 47 -7.07 1.72 -6.44
CA SER A 47 -6.84 3.10 -6.88
C SER A 47 -7.33 4.19 -5.89
N ALA A 48 -7.51 3.86 -4.60
CA ALA A 48 -8.14 4.76 -3.63
C ALA A 48 -7.46 6.14 -3.53
N PHE A 49 -6.14 6.20 -3.73
CA PHE A 49 -5.32 7.41 -3.74
C PHE A 49 -4.51 7.54 -5.03
N GLU A 50 -4.89 6.85 -6.12
CA GLU A 50 -4.12 6.91 -7.36
C GLU A 50 -3.97 8.37 -7.82
N GLY A 51 -2.73 8.82 -8.02
CA GLY A 51 -2.42 10.15 -8.53
C GLY A 51 -2.58 11.28 -7.51
N CYS A 52 -2.62 11.02 -6.20
CA CYS A 52 -2.54 12.08 -5.19
C CYS A 52 -1.12 12.65 -5.13
N THR A 53 -0.79 13.61 -6.01
CA THR A 53 0.58 14.11 -6.14
C THR A 53 1.02 15.02 -4.98
N GLY A 54 0.08 15.64 -4.27
CA GLY A 54 0.35 16.43 -3.06
C GLY A 54 0.65 15.60 -1.81
N LEU A 55 0.35 14.29 -1.80
CA LEU A 55 0.50 13.45 -0.62
C LEU A 55 1.99 13.13 -0.40
N THR A 56 2.57 13.65 0.69
CA THR A 56 4.02 13.59 0.93
C THR A 56 4.47 12.43 1.81
N SER A 57 3.59 11.95 2.69
CA SER A 57 3.81 10.81 3.57
C SER A 57 2.49 10.13 3.92
N ILE A 58 2.56 8.86 4.31
CA ILE A 58 1.39 8.13 4.80
C ILE A 58 1.77 7.19 5.95
N THR A 59 0.91 7.14 6.97
CA THR A 59 0.98 6.17 8.06
C THR A 59 -0.22 5.25 8.01
N LEU A 60 0.01 3.97 7.76
CA LEU A 60 -0.99 2.91 7.77
C LEU A 60 -1.03 2.28 9.18
N PRO A 61 -2.14 2.38 9.92
CA PRO A 61 -2.22 1.84 11.27
C PRO A 61 -2.15 0.31 11.28
N ASN A 62 -1.89 -0.27 12.45
CA ASN A 62 -1.82 -1.73 12.65
C ASN A 62 -3.11 -2.47 12.28
N SER A 63 -4.23 -1.77 12.16
CA SER A 63 -5.51 -2.33 11.75
C SER A 63 -5.59 -2.62 10.25
N VAL A 64 -4.78 -1.94 9.42
CA VAL A 64 -4.80 -2.14 7.96
C VAL A 64 -4.16 -3.47 7.61
N THR A 65 -4.94 -4.35 6.99
CA THR A 65 -4.50 -5.69 6.56
C THR A 65 -4.25 -5.79 5.07
N THR A 66 -4.88 -4.92 4.26
CA THR A 66 -4.87 -5.05 2.80
C THR A 66 -4.77 -3.70 2.10
N ILE A 67 -3.86 -3.60 1.14
CA ILE A 67 -3.75 -2.48 0.19
C ILE A 67 -4.12 -3.00 -1.21
N GLY A 68 -5.10 -2.37 -1.84
CA GLY A 68 -5.62 -2.79 -3.15
C GLY A 68 -4.68 -2.48 -4.32
N TYR A 69 -5.03 -3.06 -5.47
CA TYR A 69 -4.38 -2.80 -6.76
C TYR A 69 -4.29 -1.29 -7.04
N ARG A 70 -3.10 -0.80 -7.38
CA ARG A 70 -2.85 0.62 -7.70
C ARG A 70 -3.25 1.64 -6.62
N ALA A 71 -3.47 1.23 -5.38
CA ALA A 71 -4.04 2.09 -4.33
C ALA A 71 -3.33 3.45 -4.18
N PHE A 72 -2.01 3.51 -4.38
CA PHE A 72 -1.19 4.72 -4.31
C PHE A 72 -0.41 4.97 -5.60
N ARG A 73 -0.85 4.40 -6.73
CA ARG A 73 -0.14 4.53 -8.01
C ARG A 73 0.04 6.00 -8.37
N SER A 74 1.22 6.38 -8.84
CA SER A 74 1.55 7.74 -9.28
C SER A 74 1.41 8.82 -8.18
N CYS A 75 1.44 8.45 -6.90
CA CYS A 75 1.61 9.41 -5.80
C CYS A 75 3.05 9.92 -5.76
N THR A 76 3.41 10.78 -6.71
CA THR A 76 4.79 11.26 -6.90
C THR A 76 5.28 12.14 -5.75
N GLY A 77 4.39 12.72 -4.93
CA GLY A 77 4.77 13.46 -3.74
C GLY A 77 5.30 12.58 -2.59
N LEU A 78 4.98 11.28 -2.58
CA LEU A 78 5.33 10.41 -1.46
C LEU A 78 6.84 10.25 -1.33
N THR A 79 7.36 10.59 -0.15
CA THR A 79 8.78 10.48 0.19
C THR A 79 9.06 9.40 1.23
N SER A 80 8.08 9.11 2.08
CA SER A 80 8.15 8.09 3.13
C SER A 80 6.81 7.37 3.31
N ILE A 81 6.88 6.10 3.70
CA ILE A 81 5.71 5.27 4.01
C ILE A 81 5.95 4.57 5.35
N SER A 82 4.97 4.65 6.26
CA SER A 82 4.95 3.83 7.47
C SER A 82 3.80 2.82 7.39
N ILE A 83 4.13 1.54 7.54
CA ILE A 83 3.21 0.41 7.43
C ILE A 83 3.15 -0.31 8.77
N GLY A 84 1.97 -0.37 9.37
CA GLY A 84 1.70 -1.08 10.62
C GLY A 84 1.94 -2.59 10.52
N SER A 85 1.92 -3.26 11.67
CA SER A 85 2.26 -4.68 11.79
C SER A 85 1.20 -5.63 11.25
N GLY A 86 -0.03 -5.14 11.04
CA GLY A 86 -1.18 -5.96 10.62
C GLY A 86 -1.28 -6.21 9.12
N ILE A 87 -0.41 -5.59 8.31
CA ILE A 87 -0.45 -5.75 6.85
C ILE A 87 -0.21 -7.21 6.47
N LYS A 88 -1.07 -7.73 5.60
CA LYS A 88 -1.01 -9.11 5.08
C LYS A 88 -0.82 -9.14 3.58
N GLU A 89 -1.35 -8.14 2.86
CA GLU A 89 -1.37 -8.13 1.41
C GLU A 89 -1.17 -6.73 0.84
N ILE A 90 -0.32 -6.64 -0.18
CA ILE A 90 -0.13 -5.45 -1.01
C ILE A 90 -0.38 -5.82 -2.47
N GLY A 91 -1.43 -5.22 -3.02
CA GLY A 91 -1.87 -5.42 -4.40
C GLY A 91 -0.86 -4.93 -5.43
N GLY A 92 -0.93 -5.49 -6.63
CA GLY A 92 -0.02 -5.16 -7.72
C GLY A 92 -0.04 -3.69 -8.08
N SER A 93 1.12 -3.15 -8.46
CA SER A 93 1.33 -1.74 -8.78
C SER A 93 0.83 -0.76 -7.70
N ALA A 94 0.62 -1.19 -6.44
CA ALA A 94 0.09 -0.33 -5.37
C ALA A 94 0.88 0.98 -5.23
N PHE A 95 2.21 0.93 -5.35
CA PHE A 95 3.10 2.09 -5.28
C PHE A 95 3.87 2.32 -6.59
N GLU A 96 3.35 1.84 -7.72
CA GLU A 96 3.94 2.07 -9.04
C GLU A 96 4.06 3.59 -9.31
N ASN A 97 5.17 4.03 -9.91
CA ASN A 97 5.46 5.45 -10.20
C ASN A 97 5.55 6.37 -8.97
N CYS A 98 5.66 5.84 -7.74
CA CYS A 98 5.99 6.63 -6.55
C CYS A 98 7.51 6.86 -6.45
N ASN A 99 8.06 7.66 -7.38
CA ASN A 99 9.50 7.72 -7.62
C ASN A 99 10.30 8.51 -6.57
N ASN A 100 9.64 9.24 -5.67
CA ASN A 100 10.31 10.06 -4.66
C ASN A 100 10.44 9.37 -3.29
N ILE A 101 9.93 8.14 -3.15
CA ILE A 101 10.07 7.38 -1.91
C ILE A 101 11.55 7.10 -1.67
N LYS A 102 12.01 7.42 -0.46
CA LYS A 102 13.39 7.16 0.00
C LYS A 102 13.44 6.14 1.13
N GLU A 103 12.35 6.04 1.88
CA GLU A 103 12.26 5.19 3.05
C GLU A 103 10.88 4.55 3.19
N ILE A 104 10.89 3.28 3.59
CA ILE A 104 9.70 2.53 3.97
C ILE A 104 9.98 1.93 5.34
N HIS A 105 9.12 2.22 6.30
CA HIS A 105 9.11 1.57 7.61
C HIS A 105 7.97 0.57 7.66
N ILE A 106 8.27 -0.70 7.84
CA ILE A 106 7.25 -1.75 8.01
C ILE A 106 7.43 -2.43 9.36
N ARG A 107 6.35 -2.58 10.11
CA ARG A 107 6.35 -3.21 11.45
C ARG A 107 5.96 -4.69 11.42
N ALA A 108 5.67 -5.25 10.24
CA ALA A 108 5.33 -6.66 10.09
C ALA A 108 6.58 -7.54 10.19
N VAL A 109 6.57 -8.49 11.13
CA VAL A 109 7.70 -9.41 11.36
C VAL A 109 7.87 -10.42 10.22
N THR A 110 6.81 -10.67 9.46
CA THR A 110 6.81 -11.47 8.24
C THR A 110 6.47 -10.57 7.06
N PRO A 111 7.16 -10.70 5.91
CA PRO A 111 6.82 -9.92 4.72
C PRO A 111 5.37 -10.23 4.29
N PRO A 112 4.52 -9.20 4.08
CA PRO A 112 3.18 -9.43 3.55
C PRO A 112 3.26 -9.98 2.12
N TYR A 113 2.20 -10.67 1.70
CA TYR A 113 2.07 -11.15 0.33
C TYR A 113 2.10 -9.95 -0.62
N GLY A 114 3.12 -9.94 -1.49
CA GLY A 114 3.31 -8.94 -2.51
C GLY A 114 2.95 -9.50 -3.89
N SER A 115 2.29 -8.68 -4.70
CA SER A 115 1.93 -8.99 -6.09
C SER A 115 2.53 -7.99 -7.08
N GLY A 116 3.74 -7.49 -6.78
CA GLY A 116 4.44 -6.48 -7.58
C GLY A 116 3.99 -5.08 -7.19
N GLY A 117 3.69 -4.89 -5.91
CA GLY A 117 3.11 -3.65 -5.39
C GLY A 117 4.14 -2.58 -5.07
N MET A 118 5.41 -2.95 -4.92
CA MET A 118 6.47 -2.07 -4.44
C MET A 118 6.94 -1.04 -5.48
N PRO A 119 7.40 0.15 -5.04
CA PRO A 119 8.00 1.16 -5.92
C PRO A 119 9.39 0.72 -6.40
N TYR A 120 10.12 1.57 -7.12
CA TYR A 120 11.49 1.27 -7.56
C TYR A 120 12.45 1.14 -6.36
N LYS A 121 12.78 -0.11 -6.01
CA LYS A 121 13.39 -0.49 -4.71
C LYS A 121 14.86 -0.10 -4.55
N SER A 122 15.62 0.04 -5.65
CA SER A 122 17.09 0.15 -5.61
C SER A 122 17.64 1.46 -5.02
N THR A 123 16.77 2.43 -4.71
CA THR A 123 17.12 3.68 -4.02
C THR A 123 16.50 3.80 -2.63
N ILE A 124 15.74 2.79 -2.19
CA ILE A 124 14.90 2.85 -0.98
C ILE A 124 15.53 2.09 0.17
N LYS A 125 15.62 2.76 1.33
CA LYS A 125 15.94 2.12 2.61
C LYS A 125 14.67 1.50 3.19
N LEU A 126 14.71 0.19 3.43
CA LEU A 126 13.63 -0.55 4.06
C LEU A 126 13.97 -0.79 5.53
N TYR A 127 13.18 -0.22 6.43
CA TYR A 127 13.26 -0.45 7.87
C TYR A 127 12.26 -1.54 8.26
N ILE A 128 12.75 -2.59 8.91
CA ILE A 128 12.02 -3.82 9.25
C ILE A 128 12.27 -4.20 10.71
N PRO A 129 11.42 -5.03 11.32
CA PRO A 129 11.65 -5.48 12.69
C PRO A 129 12.92 -6.31 12.80
N LYS A 130 13.61 -6.19 13.94
CA LYS A 130 14.78 -7.02 14.25
C LYS A 130 14.52 -8.53 14.10
N GLY A 131 15.37 -9.20 13.34
CA GLY A 131 15.28 -10.63 13.05
C GLY A 131 14.46 -10.98 11.81
N SER A 132 13.83 -10.00 11.16
CA SER A 132 12.99 -10.22 9.98
C SER A 132 13.75 -10.16 8.65
N LYS A 133 15.00 -9.67 8.64
CA LYS A 133 15.74 -9.40 7.40
C LYS A 133 15.79 -10.59 6.42
N GLU A 134 16.17 -11.76 6.92
CA GLU A 134 16.28 -12.97 6.09
C GLU A 134 14.94 -13.37 5.46
N ALA A 135 13.81 -13.12 6.14
CA ALA A 135 12.49 -13.42 5.61
C ALA A 135 12.12 -12.48 4.46
N TYR A 136 12.40 -11.17 4.59
CA TYR A 136 12.13 -10.18 3.55
C TYR A 136 13.00 -10.40 2.31
N GLU A 137 14.29 -10.71 2.47
CA GLU A 137 15.22 -10.92 1.36
C GLU A 137 14.88 -12.17 0.51
N LYS A 138 14.09 -13.12 1.03
CA LYS A 138 13.67 -14.34 0.31
C LYS A 138 12.37 -14.19 -0.48
N VAL A 139 11.64 -13.10 -0.30
CA VAL A 139 10.37 -12.87 -0.99
C VAL A 139 10.60 -11.93 -2.16
N TRP A 140 10.30 -12.38 -3.37
CA TRP A 140 10.59 -11.66 -4.62
C TRP A 140 10.06 -10.20 -4.67
N ASP A 141 8.92 -9.90 -4.04
CA ASP A 141 8.40 -8.53 -4.02
C ASP A 141 9.14 -7.66 -2.99
N TRP A 142 9.72 -8.29 -1.97
CA TRP A 142 10.47 -7.65 -0.88
C TRP A 142 11.98 -7.71 -1.02
N GLU A 143 12.51 -8.41 -2.03
CA GLU A 143 13.94 -8.41 -2.36
C GLU A 143 14.33 -7.16 -3.17
N GLY A 144 15.63 -6.85 -3.26
CA GLY A 144 16.14 -5.79 -4.14
C GLY A 144 16.01 -4.34 -3.63
N PHE A 145 15.69 -4.13 -2.35
CA PHE A 145 15.83 -2.80 -1.72
C PHE A 145 17.31 -2.37 -1.63
N TYR A 146 17.55 -1.06 -1.66
CA TYR A 146 18.90 -0.48 -1.54
C TYR A 146 19.59 -0.93 -0.25
N GLN A 147 18.85 -0.91 0.86
CA GLN A 147 19.34 -1.28 2.18
C GLN A 147 18.20 -1.80 3.06
N TYR A 148 18.49 -2.84 3.84
CA TYR A 148 17.61 -3.33 4.91
C TYR A 148 18.20 -2.89 6.26
N ILE A 149 17.39 -2.22 7.07
CA ILE A 149 17.77 -1.71 8.39
C ILE A 149 16.83 -2.37 9.41
N GLU A 150 17.41 -3.03 10.40
CA GLU A 150 16.64 -3.64 11.49
C GLU A 150 16.48 -2.66 12.65
N GLU A 151 15.25 -2.48 13.13
CA GLU A 151 14.89 -1.64 14.28
C GLU A 151 13.96 -2.32 15.28
#